data_AF-A0A0F9D759-F1
#
_entry.id   AF-A0A0F9D759-F1
#
_cell.length_a   1.000
_cell.length_b   1.000
_cell.length_c   1.000
_cell.angle_alpha   90.00
_cell.angle_beta   90.00
_cell.angle_gamma   90.00
#
_symmetry.space_group_name_H-M   'P 1'
#
loop_
_entity.id
_entity.type
_entity.pdbx_description
1 polymer ?
#
loop_
_entity_poly.entity_id
_entity_poly.type
_entity_poly.pdbx_seq_one_letter_code
_entity_poly.pdbx_strand_id
1 'polypeptide(L)'
;MAAKRKAQQQAPISEKAFQAQIVDAARALSWYVFHVYDSRRSSTGFPDLELIRGATMLRLEVKTEDGVVADEQQAYIDRLNQVKYVVADVVRPSHWDEVLDTLKRAAR
;
A
#
# COMPACT_ATOMS: atom_id res chain seq x y z
N MET A 1 -30.75 25.18 -3.90
CA MET A 1 -30.56 24.57 -5.22
C MET A 1 -29.07 24.42 -5.48
N ALA A 2 -28.62 23.19 -5.72
CA ALA A 2 -27.25 22.72 -5.54
C ALA A 2 -26.22 23.37 -6.47
N ALA A 3 -25.09 23.80 -5.90
CA ALA A 3 -23.88 24.11 -6.65
C ALA A 3 -23.23 22.80 -7.11
N LYS A 4 -23.24 22.56 -8.43
CA LYS A 4 -22.45 21.48 -9.05
C LYS A 4 -20.97 21.73 -8.78
N ARG A 5 -20.35 20.95 -7.87
CA ARG A 5 -18.89 20.89 -7.78
C ARG A 5 -18.40 20.14 -9.03
N LYS A 6 -17.68 20.85 -9.91
CA LYS A 6 -16.90 20.21 -10.98
C LYS A 6 -15.91 19.27 -10.31
N ALA A 7 -16.05 17.97 -10.55
CA ALA A 7 -14.99 17.01 -10.24
C ALA A 7 -13.75 17.44 -11.05
N GLN A 8 -12.75 17.99 -10.37
CA GLN A 8 -11.44 18.19 -10.96
C GLN A 8 -10.89 16.80 -11.23
N GLN A 9 -10.83 16.44 -12.51
CA GLN A 9 -10.20 15.22 -12.98
C GLN A 9 -8.69 15.38 -12.73
N GLN A 10 -8.25 14.95 -11.55
CA GLN A 10 -6.83 14.82 -11.25
C GLN A 10 -6.23 13.80 -12.21
N ALA A 11 -5.03 14.06 -12.69
CA ALA A 11 -4.31 13.10 -13.51
C ALA A 11 -4.14 11.78 -12.72
N PRO A 12 -4.24 10.61 -13.39
CA PRO A 12 -4.10 9.32 -12.71
C PRO A 12 -2.73 9.25 -12.02
N ILE A 13 -2.75 8.93 -10.73
CA ILE A 13 -1.54 8.77 -9.91
C ILE A 13 -0.85 7.46 -10.33
N SER A 14 0.44 7.53 -10.64
CA SER A 14 1.23 6.33 -10.97
C SER A 14 1.53 5.50 -9.73
N GLU A 15 1.79 4.19 -9.91
CA GLU A 15 2.23 3.29 -8.83
C GLU A 15 3.39 3.87 -8.04
N LYS A 16 4.43 4.35 -8.75
CA LYS A 16 5.61 4.94 -8.12
C LYS A 16 5.27 6.18 -7.28
N ALA A 17 4.38 7.05 -7.76
CA ALA A 17 3.98 8.24 -7.03
C ALA A 17 3.15 7.90 -5.79
N PHE A 18 2.22 6.96 -5.92
CA PHE A 18 1.42 6.50 -4.79
C PHE A 18 2.26 5.75 -3.74
N GLN A 19 3.17 4.88 -4.19
CA GLN A 19 4.14 4.22 -3.31
C GLN A 19 4.97 5.24 -2.52
N ALA A 20 5.48 6.28 -3.19
CA ALA A 20 6.24 7.35 -2.52
C ALA A 20 5.40 8.04 -1.44
N GLN A 21 4.14 8.35 -1.74
CA GLN A 21 3.21 8.94 -0.78
C GLN A 21 3.00 8.06 0.47
N ILE A 22 2.83 6.75 0.29
CA ILE A 22 2.72 5.79 1.41
C ILE A 22 4.02 5.77 2.23
N VAL A 23 5.17 5.66 1.56
CA VAL A 23 6.48 5.62 2.21
C VAL A 23 6.76 6.87 3.04
N ASP A 24 6.44 8.06 2.50
CA ASP A 24 6.66 9.32 3.19
C ASP A 24 5.79 9.44 4.44
N ALA A 25 4.51 9.06 4.35
CA ALA A 25 3.62 9.06 5.50
C ALA A 25 4.01 8.02 6.56
N ALA A 26 4.40 6.80 6.14
CA ALA A 26 4.87 5.76 7.03
C ALA A 26 6.12 6.22 7.81
N ARG A 27 7.10 6.83 7.12
CA ARG A 27 8.30 7.40 7.74
C ARG A 27 7.98 8.54 8.69
N ALA A 28 7.10 9.46 8.31
CA ALA A 28 6.65 10.55 9.18
C ALA A 28 5.98 10.03 10.46
N LEU A 29 5.34 8.86 10.38
CA LEU A 29 4.71 8.17 11.50
C LEU A 29 5.65 7.16 12.17
N SER A 30 6.96 7.19 11.92
CA SER A 30 7.95 6.30 12.57
C SER A 30 7.74 4.80 12.34
N TRP A 31 7.21 4.42 11.18
CA TRP A 31 7.27 3.04 10.71
C TRP A 31 8.65 2.74 10.14
N TYR A 32 9.15 1.52 10.37
CA TYR A 32 10.28 0.99 9.63
C TYR A 32 9.80 0.59 8.23
N VAL A 33 10.49 1.05 7.19
CA VAL A 33 10.05 0.90 5.80
C VAL A 33 11.11 0.17 4.98
N PHE A 34 10.70 -0.95 4.38
CA PHE A 34 11.42 -1.62 3.32
C PHE A 34 10.57 -1.60 2.05
N HIS A 35 11.20 -1.35 0.90
CA HIS A 35 10.56 -1.49 -0.41
C HIS A 35 11.45 -2.30 -1.33
N VAL A 36 10.87 -3.17 -2.14
CA VAL A 36 11.63 -3.96 -3.10
C VAL A 36 12.08 -3.06 -4.25
N TYR A 37 13.40 -2.91 -4.40
CA TYR A 37 13.97 -2.03 -5.43
C TYR A 37 13.95 -2.64 -6.84
N ASP A 38 14.14 -3.96 -6.94
CA ASP A 38 14.10 -4.69 -8.22
C ASP A 38 13.38 -6.03 -8.03
N SER A 39 12.10 -6.07 -8.43
CA SER A 39 11.25 -7.25 -8.31
C SER A 39 11.77 -8.45 -9.11
N ARG A 40 12.54 -8.22 -10.19
CA ARG A 40 13.15 -9.27 -11.01
C ARG A 40 14.27 -10.01 -10.28
N ARG A 41 14.75 -9.45 -9.16
CA ARG A 41 15.76 -10.06 -8.28
C ARG A 41 15.18 -10.58 -6.97
N SER A 42 13.85 -10.60 -6.87
CA SER A 42 13.11 -11.07 -5.70
C SER A 42 12.27 -12.29 -6.07
N SER A 43 11.78 -13.03 -5.07
CA SER A 43 10.80 -14.08 -5.30
C SER A 43 9.56 -13.47 -5.97
N THR A 44 9.10 -14.10 -7.06
CA THR A 44 7.89 -13.68 -7.78
C THR A 44 6.71 -13.54 -6.82
N GLY A 45 5.95 -12.47 -6.95
CA GLY A 45 4.75 -12.23 -6.14
C GLY A 45 4.99 -11.53 -4.80
N PHE A 46 6.24 -11.29 -4.39
CA PHE A 46 6.53 -10.59 -3.14
C PHE A 46 6.01 -9.14 -3.17
N PRO A 47 5.15 -8.71 -2.21
CA PRO A 47 4.59 -7.36 -2.21
C PRO A 47 5.63 -6.23 -2.16
N ASP A 48 5.31 -5.10 -2.78
CA ASP A 48 6.19 -3.93 -2.96
C ASP A 48 6.72 -3.33 -1.66
N LEU A 49 5.87 -3.18 -0.64
CA LEU A 49 6.20 -2.50 0.62
C LEU A 49 6.09 -3.42 1.83
N GLU A 50 7.08 -3.38 2.71
CA GLU A 50 7.02 -3.94 4.06
C GLU A 50 7.17 -2.79 5.08
N LEU A 51 6.14 -2.62 5.91
CA LEU A 51 6.08 -1.57 6.92
C LEU A 51 5.94 -2.23 8.28
N ILE A 52 6.88 -1.94 9.20
CA ILE A 52 6.90 -2.56 10.53
C ILE A 52 6.81 -1.50 11.61
N ARG A 53 5.90 -1.70 12.56
CA ARG A 53 5.82 -0.89 13.78
C ARG A 53 5.22 -1.67 14.93
N GLY A 54 5.97 -1.80 16.02
CA GLY A 54 5.52 -2.53 17.21
C GLY A 54 5.19 -3.99 16.87
N ALA A 55 3.98 -4.41 17.20
CA ALA A 55 3.49 -5.76 16.89
C ALA A 55 2.85 -5.87 15.49
N THR A 56 2.78 -4.79 14.70
CA THR A 56 2.10 -4.79 13.40
C THR A 56 3.09 -4.78 12.26
N MET A 57 2.88 -5.67 11.29
CA MET A 57 3.55 -5.65 9.99
C MET A 57 2.50 -5.48 8.88
N LEU A 58 2.72 -4.51 8.01
CA LEU A 58 1.94 -4.32 6.78
C LEU A 58 2.76 -4.78 5.58
N ARG A 59 2.14 -5.52 4.67
CA ARG A 59 2.71 -5.93 3.38
C ARG A 59 1.81 -5.44 2.26
N LEU A 60 2.19 -4.37 1.59
CA LEU A 60 1.32 -3.69 0.63
C LEU A 60 1.83 -3.92 -0.79
N GLU A 61 0.96 -4.42 -1.66
CA GLU A 61 1.15 -4.44 -3.11
C GLU A 61 0.53 -3.15 -3.68
N VAL A 62 1.33 -2.31 -4.32
CA VAL A 62 0.91 -0.98 -4.76
C VAL A 62 0.52 -1.03 -6.24
N LYS A 63 -0.72 -0.68 -6.55
CA LYS A 63 -1.22 -0.61 -7.92
C LYS A 63 -1.70 0.79 -8.30
N THR A 64 -1.74 1.07 -9.60
CA THR A 64 -2.56 2.18 -10.11
C THR A 64 -4.03 1.88 -9.81
N GLU A 65 -4.92 2.86 -10.01
CA GLU A 65 -6.35 2.66 -9.78
C GLU A 65 -6.89 1.43 -10.53
N ASP A 66 -6.49 1.25 -11.79
CA ASP A 66 -6.93 0.13 -12.64
C ASP A 66 -5.85 -0.96 -12.83
N GLY A 67 -4.78 -0.93 -12.03
CA GLY A 67 -3.65 -1.85 -12.16
C GLY A 67 -4.04 -3.30 -11.89
N VAL A 68 -3.61 -4.22 -12.75
CA VAL A 68 -3.89 -5.65 -12.62
C VAL A 68 -2.97 -6.27 -11.57
N VAL A 69 -3.56 -7.06 -10.68
CA VAL A 69 -2.83 -7.87 -9.70
C VAL A 69 -2.53 -9.21 -10.35
N ALA A 70 -1.26 -9.64 -10.33
CA ALA A 70 -0.89 -10.95 -10.87
C ALA A 70 -1.31 -12.07 -9.91
N ASP A 71 -1.62 -13.25 -10.45
CA ASP A 71 -2.08 -14.41 -9.66
C ASP A 71 -1.07 -14.80 -8.56
N GLU A 72 0.23 -14.72 -8.85
CA GLU A 72 1.29 -14.99 -7.88
C GLU A 72 1.33 -13.96 -6.75
N GLN A 73 1.00 -12.70 -7.03
CA GLN A 73 0.91 -11.64 -6.01
C GLN A 73 -0.28 -11.91 -5.09
N GLN A 74 -1.45 -12.22 -5.65
CA GLN A 74 -2.63 -12.57 -4.86
C GLN A 74 -2.37 -13.79 -3.97
N ALA A 75 -1.76 -14.83 -4.55
CA ALA A 75 -1.40 -16.04 -3.82
C ALA A 75 -0.42 -15.76 -2.66
N TYR A 76 0.49 -14.79 -2.80
CA TYR A 76 1.40 -14.37 -1.74
C TYR A 76 0.65 -13.62 -0.63
N ILE A 77 -0.23 -12.68 -1.00
CA ILE A 77 -1.08 -11.91 -0.08
C ILE A 77 -1.96 -12.85 0.76
N ASP A 78 -2.62 -13.83 0.11
CA ASP A 78 -3.48 -14.80 0.78
C ASP A 78 -2.74 -15.61 1.85
N ARG A 79 -1.46 -15.94 1.61
CA ARG A 79 -0.60 -16.64 2.57
C ARG A 79 -0.17 -15.73 3.71
N LEU A 80 0.20 -14.48 3.42
CA LEU A 80 0.58 -13.52 4.45
C LEU A 80 -0.57 -13.23 5.41
N ASN A 81 -1.81 -13.17 4.91
CA ASN A 81 -3.01 -12.99 5.74
C ASN A 81 -3.32 -14.18 6.66
N GLN A 82 -2.62 -15.32 6.52
CA GLN A 82 -2.68 -16.43 7.49
C GLN A 82 -1.68 -16.25 8.65
N VAL A 83 -0.73 -15.33 8.53
CA VAL A 83 0.30 -15.09 9.55
C VAL A 83 -0.25 -14.14 10.62
N LYS A 84 -0.10 -14.54 11.89
CA LYS A 84 -0.55 -13.72 13.02
C LYS A 84 0.18 -12.38 13.02
N TYR A 85 -0.59 -11.29 13.09
CA TYR A 85 -0.14 -9.89 13.13
C TYR A 85 0.49 -9.32 11.85
N VAL A 86 0.37 -10.04 10.73
CA VAL A 86 0.65 -9.49 9.40
C VAL A 86 -0.66 -9.11 8.74
N VAL A 87 -0.72 -7.93 8.14
CA VAL A 87 -1.80 -7.51 7.25
C VAL A 87 -1.21 -7.33 5.87
N ALA A 88 -1.73 -8.07 4.89
CA ALA A 88 -1.31 -7.95 3.50
C ALA A 88 -2.49 -7.57 2.61
N ASP A 89 -2.30 -6.56 1.76
CA ASP A 89 -3.37 -6.08 0.89
C ASP A 89 -2.84 -5.39 -0.38
N VAL A 90 -3.73 -5.29 -1.38
CA VAL A 90 -3.53 -4.47 -2.57
C VAL A 90 -4.04 -3.07 -2.30
N VAL A 91 -3.17 -2.08 -2.47
CA VAL A 91 -3.53 -0.67 -2.24
C VAL A 91 -3.53 0.11 -3.54
N ARG A 92 -4.55 0.95 -3.68
CA ARG A 92 -4.77 1.84 -4.84
C ARG A 92 -4.93 3.28 -4.34
N PRO A 93 -4.77 4.30 -5.21
CA PRO A 93 -4.95 5.70 -4.81
C PRO A 93 -6.26 5.98 -4.06
N SER A 94 -7.36 5.33 -4.45
CA SER A 94 -8.65 5.41 -3.74
C SER A 94 -8.65 4.87 -2.30
N HIS A 95 -7.69 4.01 -1.94
CA HIS A 95 -7.51 3.46 -0.59
C HIS A 95 -6.69 4.38 0.33
N TRP A 96 -6.24 5.55 -0.15
CA TRP A 96 -5.32 6.42 0.59
C TRP A 96 -5.78 6.71 2.03
N ASP A 97 -7.06 7.07 2.21
CA ASP A 97 -7.58 7.43 3.52
C ASP A 97 -7.52 6.24 4.51
N GLU A 98 -7.78 5.02 4.04
CA GLU A 98 -7.70 3.80 4.84
C GLU A 98 -6.25 3.42 5.18
N VAL A 99 -5.34 3.53 4.21
CA VAL A 99 -3.91 3.30 4.43
C VAL A 99 -3.40 4.30 5.47
N LEU A 100 -3.71 5.58 5.33
CA LEU A 100 -3.29 6.61 6.25
C LEU A 100 -3.87 6.42 7.66
N ASP A 101 -5.14 6.03 7.77
CA ASP A 101 -5.75 5.70 9.06
C ASP A 101 -5.05 4.51 9.73
N THR A 102 -4.75 3.45 8.97
CA THR A 102 -4.01 2.29 9.48
C THR A 102 -2.63 2.67 9.99
N LEU A 103 -1.89 3.49 9.22
CA LEU A 103 -0.58 4.01 9.64
C LEU A 103 -0.66 4.84 10.94
N LYS A 104 -1.74 5.59 11.14
CA LYS A 104 -2.00 6.39 12.35
C LYS A 104 -2.44 5.54 13.54
N ARG A 105 -3.22 4.47 13.34
CA ARG A 105 -3.74 3.63 14.44
C ARG A 105 -2.65 2.83 15.13
N ALA A 106 -1.68 2.30 14.39
CA ALA A 106 -0.52 1.64 14.98
C ALA A 106 0.42 2.61 15.74
N ALA A 107 0.11 3.92 15.73
CA ALA A 107 0.85 4.93 16.46
C ALA A 107 0.52 5.06 17.94
N ARG A 108 -0.38 4.23 18.45
CA ARG A 108 -0.85 4.27 19.83
C ARG A 108 -0.40 3.04 20.61
#